data_AF-A0A259I1U9-F1
#
_entry.id   AF-A0A259I1U9-F1
#
_cell.length_a   1.000
_cell.length_b   1.000
_cell.length_c   1.000
_cell.angle_alpha   90.00
_cell.angle_beta   90.00
_cell.angle_gamma   90.00
#
_symmetry.space_group_name_H-M   'P 1'
#
loop_
_entity.id
_entity.type
_entity.pdbx_description
1 polymer ?
#
loop_
_entity_poly.entity_id
_entity_poly.type
_entity_poly.pdbx_seq_one_letter_code
_entity_poly.pdbx_strand_id
1 'polypeptide(L)'
;MKPWSFITVLSLLVVISCKKEDGLPKDIPDCLRQTIETAKQNEYGIEEVVEYEYQGQIVYAHTPSSKIADAATPIYDVTCNYVCSVGGFGGPMISQCNGENFFDKAIKKRVIWTR
;
A
#
# COMPACT_ATOMS: atom_id res chain seq x y z
N MET A 1 21.92 -39.44 -41.05
CA MET A 1 22.94 -38.67 -40.30
C MET A 1 22.52 -37.20 -40.36
N LYS A 2 22.21 -36.59 -39.21
CA LYS A 2 21.91 -35.16 -39.03
C LYS A 2 23.23 -34.38 -39.08
N PRO A 3 23.19 -33.13 -39.57
CA PRO A 3 23.90 -32.06 -38.90
C PRO A 3 22.87 -31.09 -38.31
N TRP A 4 22.90 -30.98 -36.98
CA TRP A 4 22.38 -29.85 -36.22
C TRP A 4 22.93 -28.53 -36.77
N SER A 5 22.09 -27.54 -37.04
CA SER A 5 22.34 -26.10 -36.76
C SER A 5 21.29 -25.24 -37.44
N PHE A 6 20.19 -24.96 -36.76
CA PHE A 6 19.46 -23.69 -36.86
C PHE A 6 18.88 -23.39 -35.46
N ILE A 7 19.77 -23.38 -34.47
CA ILE A 7 19.49 -22.85 -33.13
C ILE A 7 19.71 -21.34 -33.23
N THR A 8 18.76 -20.59 -32.66
CA THR A 8 18.86 -19.18 -32.22
C THR A 8 19.09 -18.13 -33.29
N VAL A 9 18.02 -17.75 -33.98
CA VAL A 9 17.84 -16.40 -34.53
C VAL A 9 16.74 -15.78 -33.67
N LEU A 10 17.13 -14.95 -32.68
CA LEU A 10 17.02 -13.49 -32.78
C LEU A 10 15.55 -13.07 -32.63
N SER A 11 15.14 -12.29 -31.65
CA SER A 11 15.83 -11.50 -30.65
C SER A 11 14.73 -11.06 -29.70
N LEU A 12 14.98 -11.23 -28.40
CA LEU A 12 14.52 -10.36 -27.32
C LEU A 12 13.54 -9.26 -27.78
N LEU A 13 12.25 -9.56 -27.75
CA LEU A 13 11.21 -8.56 -27.57
C LEU A 13 11.35 -8.09 -26.12
N VAL A 14 12.30 -7.18 -25.90
CA VAL A 14 12.34 -6.39 -24.67
C VAL A 14 11.09 -5.54 -24.72
N VAL A 15 10.02 -6.02 -24.10
CA VAL A 15 8.84 -5.24 -23.76
C VAL A 15 9.30 -4.17 -22.76
N ILE A 16 9.77 -3.05 -23.29
CA ILE A 16 9.95 -1.82 -22.54
C ILE A 16 8.53 -1.34 -22.24
N SER A 17 7.91 -1.90 -21.20
CA SER A 17 6.67 -1.38 -20.66
C SER A 17 7.01 -0.03 -20.07
N CYS A 18 6.74 1.04 -20.81
CA CYS A 18 6.68 2.38 -20.26
C CYS A 18 5.65 2.36 -19.14
N LYS A 19 6.12 2.28 -17.89
CA LYS A 19 5.30 2.59 -16.74
C LYS A 19 4.90 4.05 -16.89
N LYS A 20 3.61 4.31 -17.14
CA LYS A 20 3.08 5.67 -16.98
C LYS A 20 3.44 6.14 -15.57
N GLU A 21 3.85 7.39 -15.44
CA GLU A 21 3.98 7.98 -14.10
C GLU A 21 2.60 7.92 -13.45
N ASP A 22 2.51 7.22 -12.32
CA ASP A 22 1.27 6.94 -11.60
C ASP A 22 0.88 8.06 -10.62
N GLY A 23 1.66 9.15 -10.62
CA GLY A 23 1.50 10.32 -9.75
C GLY A 23 1.87 10.07 -8.29
N LEU A 24 2.45 8.91 -7.97
CA LEU A 24 2.81 8.54 -6.59
C LEU A 24 4.27 8.90 -6.30
N PRO A 25 4.63 9.15 -5.02
CA PRO A 25 6.01 9.38 -4.63
C PRO A 25 6.93 8.21 -5.06
N LYS A 26 8.17 8.52 -5.44
CA LYS A 26 9.12 7.51 -5.96
C LYS A 26 9.73 6.64 -4.85
N ASP A 27 9.68 7.12 -3.62
CA ASP A 27 10.30 6.56 -2.42
C ASP A 27 9.38 5.61 -1.63
N ILE A 28 8.19 5.29 -2.14
CA ILE A 28 7.31 4.30 -1.51
C ILE A 28 7.62 2.87 -1.96
N PRO A 29 7.36 1.85 -1.10
CA PRO A 29 7.50 0.45 -1.47
C PRO A 29 6.62 0.04 -2.66
N ASP A 30 7.10 -0.91 -3.47
CA ASP A 30 6.35 -1.43 -4.63
C ASP A 30 5.02 -2.09 -4.21
N CYS A 31 4.96 -2.72 -3.04
CA CYS A 31 3.73 -3.32 -2.53
C CYS A 31 2.67 -2.25 -2.25
N LEU A 32 3.05 -1.10 -1.67
CA LEU A 32 2.13 0.00 -1.42
C LEU A 32 1.61 0.60 -2.72
N ARG A 33 2.48 0.71 -3.73
CA ARG A 33 2.11 1.12 -5.08
C ARG A 33 1.05 0.18 -5.68
N GLN A 34 1.26 -1.13 -5.59
CA GLN A 34 0.28 -2.13 -6.06
C GLN A 34 -1.04 -2.08 -5.28
N THR A 35 -0.99 -1.82 -3.97
CA THR A 35 -2.18 -1.62 -3.13
C THR A 35 -2.99 -0.41 -3.61
N ILE A 36 -2.32 0.73 -3.86
CA ILE A 36 -2.97 1.95 -4.35
C ILE A 36 -3.56 1.74 -5.75
N GLU A 37 -2.83 1.10 -6.67
CA GLU A 37 -3.37 0.78 -8.00
C GLU A 37 -4.62 -0.11 -7.94
N THR A 38 -4.63 -1.07 -7.00
CA THR A 38 -5.83 -1.88 -6.74
C THR A 38 -6.97 -1.04 -6.15
N ALA A 39 -6.65 -0.13 -5.21
CA ALA A 39 -7.63 0.76 -4.61
C ALA A 39 -8.26 1.73 -5.63
N LYS A 40 -7.50 2.20 -6.63
CA LYS A 40 -8.04 3.03 -7.73
C LYS A 40 -9.18 2.33 -8.50
N GLN A 41 -9.21 0.99 -8.52
CA GLN A 41 -10.24 0.21 -9.22
C GLN A 41 -11.44 -0.18 -8.34
N ASN A 42 -11.37 -0.01 -7.01
CA ASN A 42 -12.42 -0.44 -6.08
C ASN A 42 -12.94 0.72 -5.23
N GLU A 43 -14.12 1.24 -5.61
CA GLU A 43 -14.72 2.41 -4.96
C GLU A 43 -15.02 2.22 -3.46
N TYR A 44 -15.23 0.99 -3.00
CA TYR A 44 -15.50 0.67 -1.59
C TYR A 44 -14.24 0.18 -0.84
N GLY A 45 -13.05 0.42 -1.38
CA GLY A 45 -11.79 0.01 -0.76
C GLY A 45 -11.18 1.13 0.10
N ILE A 46 -9.94 1.45 -0.23
CA ILE A 46 -9.12 2.47 0.43
C ILE A 46 -9.45 3.83 -0.21
N GLU A 47 -9.66 4.85 0.62
CA GLU A 47 -9.88 6.24 0.19
C GLU A 47 -8.61 7.09 0.37
N GLU A 48 -7.83 6.83 1.42
CA GLU A 48 -6.59 7.55 1.69
C GLU A 48 -5.50 6.58 2.18
N VAL A 49 -4.25 6.79 1.74
CA VAL A 49 -3.07 6.14 2.30
C VAL A 49 -2.19 7.20 2.93
N VAL A 50 -1.95 7.07 4.24
CA VAL A 50 -1.19 8.04 5.03
C VAL A 50 0.03 7.38 5.66
N GLU A 51 1.18 8.04 5.52
CA GLU A 51 2.43 7.64 6.14
C GLU A 51 2.53 8.23 7.54
N TYR A 52 2.85 7.37 8.51
CA TYR A 52 3.12 7.71 9.89
C TYR A 52 4.49 7.20 10.31
N GLU A 53 5.09 7.89 11.28
CA GLU A 53 6.13 7.30 12.12
C GLU A 53 5.48 6.83 13.42
N TYR A 54 5.65 5.54 13.73
CA TYR A 54 5.08 4.89 14.89
C TYR A 54 6.10 3.90 15.47
N GLN A 55 6.37 4.01 16.77
CA GLN A 55 7.40 3.19 17.46
C GLN A 55 8.78 3.21 16.76
N GLY A 56 9.15 4.34 16.17
CA GLY A 56 10.42 4.52 15.45
C GLY A 56 10.47 3.84 14.07
N GLN A 57 9.34 3.35 13.56
CA GLN A 57 9.21 2.73 12.25
C GLN A 57 8.24 3.53 11.37
N ILE A 58 8.45 3.47 10.06
CA ILE A 58 7.48 3.98 9.09
C ILE A 58 6.37 2.94 8.91
N VAL A 59 5.13 3.40 9.00
CA VAL A 59 3.93 2.59 8.77
C VAL A 59 2.94 3.34 7.90
N TYR A 60 2.05 2.59 7.25
CA TYR A 60 1.03 3.10 6.35
C TYR A 60 -0.36 2.76 6.88
N ALA A 61 -1.16 3.80 7.12
CA ALA A 61 -2.56 3.65 7.43
C ALA A 61 -3.36 3.63 6.14
N HIS A 62 -4.14 2.58 5.91
CA HIS A 62 -5.04 2.46 4.76
C HIS A 62 -6.44 2.87 5.20
N THR A 63 -6.74 4.16 5.12
CA THR A 63 -8.03 4.69 5.57
C THR A 63 -9.13 4.17 4.63
N PRO A 64 -10.14 3.47 5.17
CA PRO A 64 -11.23 2.93 4.37
C PRO A 64 -12.11 4.05 3.82
N SER A 65 -12.85 3.75 2.76
CA SER A 65 -13.84 4.69 2.23
C SER A 65 -14.92 5.04 3.26
N SER A 66 -15.25 6.33 3.31
CA SER A 66 -16.41 6.89 4.02
C SER A 66 -17.75 6.25 3.65
N LYS A 67 -17.81 5.51 2.53
CA LYS A 67 -18.98 4.70 2.14
C LYS A 67 -19.17 3.45 2.97
N ILE A 68 -18.18 3.05 3.76
CA ILE A 68 -18.26 1.90 4.66
C ILE A 68 -18.42 2.41 6.10
N ALA A 69 -19.61 2.22 6.66
CA ALA A 69 -19.85 2.50 8.06
C ALA A 69 -18.98 1.60 8.94
N ASP A 70 -18.43 2.17 10.01
CA ASP A 70 -17.68 1.45 11.04
C ASP A 70 -16.47 0.64 10.52
N ALA A 71 -15.89 1.07 9.39
CA ALA A 71 -14.69 0.45 8.86
C ALA A 71 -13.46 0.76 9.71
N ALA A 72 -12.68 -0.28 10.01
CA ALA A 72 -11.40 -0.14 10.68
C ALA A 72 -10.32 0.26 9.67
N THR A 73 -9.32 0.99 10.16
CA THR A 73 -8.14 1.41 9.40
C THR A 73 -7.00 0.44 9.67
N PRO A 74 -6.67 -0.48 8.75
CA PRO A 74 -5.53 -1.36 8.91
C PRO A 74 -4.22 -0.58 8.72
N ILE A 75 -3.23 -0.95 9.52
CA ILE A 75 -1.89 -0.38 9.55
C ILE A 75 -0.90 -1.42 9.04
N TYR A 76 -0.04 -1.04 8.11
CA TYR A 76 0.96 -1.90 7.49
C TYR A 76 2.36 -1.32 7.66
N ASP A 77 3.38 -2.18 7.73
CA ASP A 77 4.78 -1.77 7.73
C ASP A 77 5.31 -1.45 6.31
N VAL A 78 6.59 -1.06 6.22
CA VAL A 78 7.26 -0.77 4.93
C VAL A 78 7.39 -1.95 3.97
N THR A 79 7.19 -3.17 4.48
CA THR A 79 7.14 -4.40 3.68
C THR A 79 5.71 -4.86 3.41
N CYS A 80 4.72 -4.03 3.72
CA CYS A 80 3.29 -4.31 3.61
C CYS A 80 2.82 -5.52 4.43
N ASN A 81 3.50 -5.83 5.54
CA ASN A 81 2.94 -6.77 6.51
C ASN A 81 1.92 -6.06 7.38
N TYR A 82 0.84 -6.76 7.68
CA TYR A 82 -0.17 -6.27 8.61
C TYR A 82 0.43 -6.13 10.02
N VAL A 83 0.29 -4.94 10.61
CA VAL A 83 0.72 -4.65 11.98
C VAL A 83 -0.46 -4.74 12.92
N CYS A 84 -1.52 -3.99 12.65
CA CYS A 84 -2.72 -3.89 13.48
C CYS A 84 -3.86 -3.22 12.70
N SER A 85 -5.01 -3.04 13.35
CA SER A 85 -6.14 -2.31 12.79
C SER A 85 -6.77 -1.45 13.88
N VAL A 86 -7.13 -0.22 13.55
CA VAL A 86 -7.58 0.80 14.50
C VAL A 86 -8.89 1.44 14.08
N GLY A 87 -9.69 1.90 15.03
CA GLY A 87 -11.03 2.43 14.76
C GLY A 87 -12.03 1.35 14.34
N GLY A 88 -13.06 1.71 13.57
CA GLY A 88 -14.17 0.83 13.22
C GLY A 88 -15.29 0.86 14.27
N PHE A 89 -16.08 -0.22 14.37
CA PHE A 89 -17.29 -0.26 15.22
C PHE A 89 -17.05 0.08 16.70
N GLY A 90 -15.89 -0.30 17.26
CA GLY A 90 -15.53 0.04 18.64
C GLY A 90 -14.98 1.46 18.81
N GLY A 91 -14.89 2.24 17.73
CA GLY A 91 -14.45 3.63 17.73
C GLY A 91 -13.02 3.84 18.26
N PRO A 92 -12.72 5.01 18.83
CA PRO A 92 -11.39 5.33 19.35
C PRO A 92 -10.89 4.37 20.43
N MET A 93 -11.79 3.73 21.19
CA MET A 93 -11.42 2.79 22.25
C MET A 93 -10.67 1.55 21.73
N ILE A 94 -10.94 1.16 20.48
CA ILE A 94 -10.25 0.03 19.82
C ILE A 94 -9.12 0.49 18.91
N SER A 95 -8.69 1.74 19.01
CA SER A 95 -7.51 2.24 18.27
C SER A 95 -6.18 1.83 18.90
N GLN A 96 -6.16 0.67 19.57
CA GLN A 96 -4.97 0.11 20.19
C GLN A 96 -4.15 -0.67 19.16
N CYS A 97 -2.88 -0.33 19.04
CA CYS A 97 -1.89 -1.01 18.22
C CYS A 97 -0.69 -1.31 19.12
N ASN A 98 -0.19 -2.55 19.12
CA ASN A 98 0.97 -2.93 19.95
C ASN A 98 0.94 -2.47 21.42
N GLY A 99 -0.25 -2.44 22.03
CA GLY A 99 -0.44 -2.07 23.44
C GLY A 99 -0.58 -0.58 23.75
N GLU A 100 -0.62 0.31 22.76
CA GLU A 100 -0.88 1.73 22.94
C GLU A 100 -1.85 2.29 21.90
N ASN A 101 -2.49 3.43 22.19
CA ASN A 101 -3.37 4.08 21.23
C ASN A 101 -2.54 4.61 20.05
N PHE A 102 -2.84 4.14 18.84
CA PHE A 102 -2.11 4.49 17.64
C PHE A 102 -2.19 6.00 17.34
N PHE A 103 -3.38 6.60 17.39
CA PHE A 103 -3.55 8.01 17.02
C PHE A 103 -2.96 8.98 18.05
N ASP A 104 -2.76 8.54 19.29
CA ASP A 104 -2.08 9.35 20.33
C ASP A 104 -0.55 9.34 20.19
N LYS A 105 0.00 8.34 19.49
CA LYS A 105 1.43 8.01 19.50
C LYS A 105 2.09 8.11 18.12
N ALA A 106 1.34 7.83 17.06
CA ALA A 106 1.80 7.92 15.69
C ALA A 106 1.90 9.38 15.25
N ILE A 107 3.00 9.71 14.57
CA ILE A 107 3.25 11.05 14.04
C ILE A 107 2.96 11.02 12.54
N LYS A 108 1.91 11.71 12.10
CA LYS A 108 1.60 11.84 10.66
C LYS A 108 2.76 12.51 9.94
N LYS A 109 3.32 11.85 8.92
CA LYS A 109 4.38 12.40 8.08
C LYS A 109 3.83 13.07 6.84
N ARG A 110 3.03 12.34 6.05
CA ARG A 110 2.46 12.83 4.80
C ARG A 110 1.30 11.96 4.32
N VAL A 111 0.47 12.53 3.46
CA VAL A 111 -0.51 11.76 2.68
C VAL A 111 0.20 11.27 1.41
N ILE A 112 0.19 9.96 1.18
CA ILE A 112 0.81 9.34 0.01
C ILE A 112 -0.15 9.36 -1.17
N TRP A 113 -1.41 9.07 -0.90
CA TRP A 113 -2.45 8.99 -1.91
C TRP A 113 -3.82 9.27 -1.30
N THR A 114 -4.66 9.93 -2.07
CA THR A 114 -6.09 10.08 -1.82
C THR A 114 -6.81 9.80 -3.14
N ARG A 115 -8.03 9.26 -3.05
CA ARG A 115 -8.94 9.21 -4.19
C ARG A 115 -9.41 10.60 -4.60
#